data_AF-A0A933RSA9-F1
#
_entry.id   AF-A0A933RSA9-F1
#
_cell.length_a   1.000
_cell.length_b   1.000
_cell.length_c   1.000
_cell.angle_alpha   90.00
_cell.angle_beta   90.00
_cell.angle_gamma   90.00
#
_symmetry.space_group_name_H-M   'P 1'
#
loop_
_entity.id
_entity.type
_entity.pdbx_description
1 polymer ?
#
loop_
_entity_poly.entity_id
_entity_poly.type
_entity_poly.pdbx_seq_one_letter_code
_entity_poly.pdbx_strand_id
1 'polypeptide(L)'
;MQIGGSGEMKPAVIMLLLTGIGNTLFYIKIALAGYPLHPNHPAAYRDLQQAATWADGWMGLMAIVGGIGVLLGWDWGRLAGIAAAAALIHMGFLDVAFHLQHGMYKSLDPMMLVMIVVDLWAFGAGTMMLVLLWRGR
;
A
#
# COMPACT_ATOMS: atom_id res chain seq x y z
N MET A 1 10.99 -28.64 9.93
CA MET A 1 11.96 -27.65 9.42
C MET A 1 11.51 -26.30 9.95
N GLN A 2 12.07 -25.83 11.07
CA GLN A 2 11.77 -24.49 11.60
C GLN A 2 12.58 -23.50 10.76
N ILE A 3 11.91 -22.82 9.84
CA ILE A 3 12.44 -21.63 9.16
C ILE A 3 11.62 -20.45 9.70
N GLY A 4 12.28 -19.43 10.23
CA GLY A 4 11.60 -18.27 10.80
C GLY A 4 11.94 -17.97 12.26
N GLY A 5 13.24 -17.74 12.56
CA GLY A 5 13.57 -16.97 13.76
C GLY A 5 12.98 -15.57 13.68
N SER A 6 12.64 -14.95 14.80
CA SER A 6 12.02 -13.61 14.87
C SER A 6 12.75 -12.51 14.08
N GLY A 7 14.01 -12.71 13.70
CA GLY A 7 14.79 -11.85 12.82
C GLY A 7 14.32 -11.82 11.35
N GLU A 8 13.83 -12.94 10.80
CA GLU A 8 13.47 -13.04 9.38
C GLU A 8 12.18 -12.28 9.03
N MET A 9 11.31 -12.10 10.02
CA MET A 9 10.03 -11.40 9.86
C MET A 9 10.11 -9.89 10.08
N LYS A 10 11.23 -9.39 10.63
CA LYS A 10 11.41 -7.95 10.91
C LYS A 10 11.21 -7.06 9.69
N PRO A 11 11.73 -7.38 8.50
CA PRO A 11 11.51 -6.55 7.31
C PRO A 11 10.03 -6.47 6.93
N ALA A 12 9.29 -7.59 7.01
CA ALA A 12 7.87 -7.64 6.70
C ALA A 12 7.05 -6.78 7.68
N VAL A 13 7.35 -6.87 8.98
CA VAL A 13 6.71 -6.02 10.00
C VAL A 13 6.94 -4.54 9.71
N ILE A 14 8.19 -4.15 9.44
CA ILE A 14 8.52 -2.74 9.16
C ILE A 14 7.74 -2.25 7.95
N MET A 15 7.70 -3.03 6.86
CA MET A 15 6.96 -2.65 5.65
C MET A 15 5.45 -2.58 5.89
N LEU A 16 4.88 -3.50 6.66
CA LEU A 16 3.45 -3.47 7.02
C LEU A 16 3.11 -2.19 7.80
N LEU A 17 3.89 -1.86 8.82
CA LEU A 17 3.67 -0.66 9.63
C LEU A 17 3.90 0.62 8.82
N LEU A 18 4.95 0.68 8.00
CA LEU A 18 5.20 1.83 7.12
C LEU A 18 4.06 2.02 6.12
N THR A 19 3.56 0.94 5.52
CA THR A 19 2.42 0.99 4.59
C THR A 19 1.17 1.48 5.31
N GLY A 20 0.81 0.88 6.46
CA GLY A 20 -0.40 1.24 7.19
C GLY A 20 -0.38 2.67 7.75
N ILE A 21 0.74 3.08 8.35
CA ILE A 21 0.92 4.44 8.88
C ILE A 21 0.97 5.45 7.74
N GLY A 22 1.77 5.18 6.70
CA GLY A 22 1.89 6.05 5.53
C GLY A 22 0.55 6.30 4.84
N ASN A 23 -0.21 5.23 4.61
CA ASN A 23 -1.56 5.32 4.04
C ASN A 23 -2.51 6.13 4.92
N THR A 24 -2.49 5.89 6.23
CA THR A 24 -3.32 6.64 7.19
C THR A 24 -2.99 8.14 7.15
N LEU A 25 -1.70 8.50 7.18
CA LEU A 25 -1.26 9.89 7.13
C LEU A 25 -1.62 10.56 5.80
N PHE A 26 -1.52 9.83 4.69
CA PHE A 26 -1.91 10.31 3.36
C PHE A 26 -3.39 10.70 3.31
N TYR A 27 -4.28 9.82 3.78
CA TYR A 27 -5.72 10.10 3.79
C TYR A 27 -6.13 11.14 4.84
N ILE A 28 -5.43 11.23 5.97
CA ILE A 28 -5.62 12.36 6.91
C ILE A 28 -5.30 13.69 6.23
N LYS A 29 -4.18 13.77 5.49
CA LYS A 29 -3.83 14.98 4.73
C LYS A 29 -4.92 15.34 3.72
N ILE A 30 -5.46 14.37 2.99
CA ILE A 30 -6.56 14.58 2.05
C ILE A 30 -7.84 15.04 2.75
N ALA A 31 -8.18 14.47 3.92
CA ALA A 31 -9.35 14.89 4.68
C ALA A 31 -9.23 16.35 5.15
N LEU A 32 -8.02 16.81 5.48
CA LEU A 32 -7.77 18.18 5.95
C LEU A 32 -7.60 19.21 4.83
N ALA A 33 -6.94 18.84 3.73
CA ALA A 33 -6.56 19.75 2.65
C ALA A 33 -7.38 19.58 1.35
N GLY A 34 -8.22 18.54 1.29
CA GLY A 34 -8.90 18.12 0.07
C GLY A 34 -7.99 17.32 -0.87
N TYR A 35 -8.59 16.77 -1.93
CA TYR A 35 -7.82 16.11 -2.98
C TYR A 35 -7.02 17.14 -3.78
N PRO A 36 -5.71 16.93 -3.99
CA PRO A 36 -4.91 17.79 -4.84
C PRO A 36 -5.40 17.67 -6.28
N LEU A 37 -6.18 18.66 -6.72
CA LEU A 37 -6.60 18.79 -8.11
C LEU A 37 -5.45 19.42 -8.89
N HIS A 38 -4.64 18.59 -9.55
CA HIS A 38 -3.65 19.10 -10.47
C HIS A 38 -4.35 19.50 -11.79
N PRO A 39 -4.10 20.69 -12.36
CA PRO A 39 -4.78 21.18 -13.57
C PRO A 39 -4.67 20.24 -14.77
N ASN A 40 -3.64 19.39 -14.79
CA ASN A 40 -3.36 18.46 -15.88
C ASN A 40 -3.96 17.06 -15.66
N HIS A 41 -4.65 16.82 -14.54
CA HIS A 41 -5.24 15.51 -14.24
C HIS A 41 -6.70 15.45 -14.69
N PRO A 42 -7.15 14.30 -15.21
CA PRO A 42 -8.56 14.13 -15.59
C PRO A 42 -9.46 14.22 -14.36
N ALA A 43 -10.68 14.72 -14.53
CA ALA A 43 -11.68 14.77 -13.45
C ALA A 43 -11.90 13.39 -12.80
N ALA A 44 -11.85 12.32 -13.61
CA ALA A 44 -11.94 10.93 -13.17
C ALA A 44 -10.88 10.52 -12.14
N TYR A 45 -9.74 11.22 -12.06
CA TYR A 45 -8.70 10.97 -11.05
C TYR A 45 -9.22 11.25 -9.63
N ARG A 46 -10.04 12.30 -9.47
CA ARG A 46 -10.67 12.61 -8.18
C ARG A 46 -11.66 11.50 -7.78
N ASP A 47 -12.47 11.06 -8.73
CA ASP A 47 -13.50 10.04 -8.48
C ASP A 47 -12.86 8.70 -8.11
N LEU A 48 -11.77 8.32 -8.79
CA LEU A 48 -10.95 7.16 -8.43
C LEU A 48 -10.44 7.28 -7.00
N GLN A 49 -9.80 8.40 -6.66
CA GLN A 49 -9.21 8.61 -5.34
C GLN A 49 -10.26 8.58 -4.21
N GLN A 50 -11.46 9.13 -4.47
CA GLN A 50 -12.58 9.01 -3.54
C GLN A 50 -13.07 7.57 -3.38
N ALA A 51 -13.17 6.80 -4.46
CA ALA A 51 -13.55 5.40 -4.40
C ALA A 51 -12.47 4.54 -3.69
N ALA A 52 -11.19 4.85 -3.94
CA ALA A 52 -10.04 4.15 -3.37
C ALA A 52 -9.92 4.35 -1.85
N THR A 53 -10.40 5.48 -1.30
CA THR A 53 -10.30 5.80 0.13
C THR A 53 -10.68 4.64 1.06
N TRP A 54 -11.79 3.95 0.76
CA TRP A 54 -12.26 2.86 1.60
C TRP A 54 -11.47 1.57 1.39
N ALA A 55 -11.09 1.28 0.14
CA ALA A 55 -10.27 0.11 -0.19
C ALA A 55 -8.88 0.23 0.45
N ASP A 56 -8.25 1.40 0.31
CA ASP A 56 -6.94 1.70 0.89
C ASP A 56 -7.03 1.79 2.41
N GLY A 57 -8.12 2.32 2.97
CA GLY A 57 -8.37 2.33 4.40
C GLY A 57 -8.39 0.91 4.99
N TRP A 58 -9.06 -0.02 4.31
CA TRP A 58 -9.06 -1.43 4.68
C TRP A 58 -7.68 -2.07 4.56
N MET A 59 -6.96 -1.83 3.46
CA MET A 59 -5.58 -2.28 3.28
C MET A 59 -4.68 -1.76 4.42
N GLY A 60 -4.75 -0.48 4.73
CA GLY A 60 -3.96 0.16 5.78
C GLY A 60 -4.27 -0.43 7.16
N LEU A 61 -5.54 -0.67 7.47
CA LEU A 61 -5.96 -1.34 8.71
C LEU A 61 -5.36 -2.76 8.80
N MET A 62 -5.48 -3.56 7.73
CA MET A 62 -4.90 -4.90 7.68
C MET A 62 -3.37 -4.86 7.81
N ALA A 63 -2.72 -3.83 7.26
CA ALA A 63 -1.28 -3.66 7.38
C ALA A 63 -0.86 -3.39 8.83
N ILE A 64 -1.57 -2.51 9.54
CA ILE A 64 -1.31 -2.22 10.97
C ILE A 64 -1.57 -3.47 11.82
N VAL A 65 -2.74 -4.10 11.65
CA VAL A 65 -3.11 -5.31 12.40
C VAL A 65 -2.12 -6.45 12.11
N GLY A 66 -1.70 -6.60 10.85
CA GLY A 66 -0.71 -7.59 10.46
C GLY A 66 0.67 -7.33 11.09
N GLY A 67 1.15 -6.08 11.04
CA GLY A 67 2.43 -5.70 11.64
C GLY A 67 2.46 -5.93 13.15
N ILE A 68 1.44 -5.45 13.86
CA ILE A 68 1.28 -5.67 15.30
C ILE A 68 1.11 -7.16 15.63
N GLY A 69 0.26 -7.86 14.88
CA GLY A 69 -0.02 -9.28 15.11
C GLY A 69 1.22 -10.16 14.91
N VAL A 70 2.03 -9.89 13.88
CA VAL A 70 3.30 -10.61 13.67
C VAL A 70 4.31 -10.30 14.78
N LEU A 71 4.37 -9.05 15.25
CA LEU A 71 5.22 -8.67 16.39
C LEU A 71 4.84 -9.38 17.70
N LEU A 72 3.53 -9.52 17.94
CA LEU A 72 2.99 -10.12 19.16
C LEU A 72 2.82 -11.65 19.06
N GLY A 73 3.16 -12.25 17.91
CA GLY A 73 3.03 -13.69 17.70
C GLY A 73 1.59 -14.19 17.59
N TRP A 74 0.65 -13.34 17.14
CA TRP A 74 -0.74 -13.73 16.94
C TRP A 74 -0.92 -14.54 15.65
N ASP A 75 -1.64 -15.67 15.74
CA ASP A 75 -1.90 -16.56 14.60
C ASP A 75 -2.55 -15.81 13.41
N TRP A 76 -3.40 -14.83 13.71
CA TRP A 76 -4.13 -14.05 12.71
C TRP A 76 -3.30 -12.92 12.10
N GLY A 77 -2.17 -12.54 12.72
CA GLY A 77 -1.32 -11.44 12.25
C GLY A 77 -0.73 -11.70 10.87
N ARG A 78 -0.31 -12.95 10.60
CA ARG A 78 0.21 -13.33 9.28
C ARG A 78 -0.87 -13.27 8.20
N LEU A 79 -2.09 -13.71 8.52
CA LEU A 79 -3.23 -13.65 7.59
C LEU A 79 -3.56 -12.21 7.23
N ALA A 80 -3.67 -11.32 8.23
CA ALA A 80 -3.89 -9.89 8.01
C ALA A 80 -2.77 -9.26 7.17
N GLY A 81 -1.50 -9.60 7.46
CA GLY A 81 -0.36 -9.11 6.69
C GLY A 81 -0.37 -9.58 5.22
N ILE A 82 -0.75 -10.84 4.95
CA ILE A 82 -0.86 -11.36 3.58
C ILE A 82 -2.01 -10.66 2.84
N ALA A 83 -3.14 -10.44 3.50
CA ALA A 83 -4.27 -9.70 2.93
C ALA A 83 -3.87 -8.26 2.57
N ALA A 84 -3.13 -7.58 3.47
CA ALA A 84 -2.61 -6.24 3.21
C ALA A 84 -1.63 -6.21 2.04
N ALA A 85 -0.70 -7.17 1.97
CA ALA A 85 0.28 -7.27 0.90
C ALA A 85 -0.38 -7.51 -0.47
N ALA A 86 -1.38 -8.39 -0.54
CA ALA A 86 -2.14 -8.64 -1.77
C ALA A 86 -2.96 -7.42 -2.21
N ALA A 87 -3.61 -6.74 -1.26
CA ALA A 87 -4.35 -5.51 -1.54
C ALA A 87 -3.43 -4.39 -2.06
N LEU A 88 -2.23 -4.25 -1.47
CA LEU A 88 -1.24 -3.27 -1.91
C LEU A 88 -0.77 -3.52 -3.35
N ILE A 89 -0.49 -4.78 -3.70
CA ILE A 89 -0.12 -5.13 -5.09
C ILE A 89 -1.28 -4.80 -6.05
N HIS A 90 -2.52 -5.13 -5.66
CA HIS A 90 -3.70 -4.84 -6.48
C HIS A 90 -3.90 -3.33 -6.69
N MET A 91 -3.74 -2.53 -5.63
CA MET A 91 -3.76 -1.06 -5.69
C MET A 91 -2.74 -0.53 -6.71
N GLY A 92 -1.49 -1.01 -6.66
CA GLY A 92 -0.46 -0.61 -7.64
C GLY A 92 -0.84 -0.97 -9.09
N PHE A 93 -1.50 -2.10 -9.32
CA PHE A 93 -2.01 -2.42 -10.67
C PHE A 93 -3.14 -1.48 -11.11
N LEU A 94 -4.05 -1.10 -10.22
CA LEU A 94 -5.12 -0.15 -10.51
C LEU A 94 -4.56 1.22 -10.87
N ASP A 95 -3.59 1.72 -10.11
CA ASP A 95 -2.94 3.01 -10.34
C ASP A 95 -2.22 3.03 -11.68
N VAL A 96 -1.35 2.05 -11.94
CA VAL A 96 -0.63 1.95 -13.24
C VAL A 96 -1.60 1.85 -14.41
N ALA A 97 -2.65 1.02 -14.29
CA ALA A 97 -3.66 0.89 -15.34
C ALA A 97 -4.37 2.22 -15.61
N PHE A 98 -4.76 2.94 -14.54
CA PHE A 98 -5.40 4.25 -14.66
C PHE A 98 -4.47 5.28 -15.30
N HIS A 99 -3.21 5.35 -14.85
CA HIS A 99 -2.20 6.27 -15.37
C HIS A 99 -1.92 6.01 -16.86
N LEU A 100 -1.82 4.74 -17.27
CA LEU A 100 -1.65 4.36 -18.68
C LEU A 100 -2.87 4.72 -19.52
N GLN A 101 -4.08 4.38 -19.04
CA GLN A 101 -5.33 4.66 -19.74
C GLN A 101 -5.53 6.16 -20.01
N HIS A 102 -5.13 7.02 -19.06
CA HIS A 102 -5.29 8.46 -19.18
C HIS A 102 -4.02 9.17 -19.68
N GLY A 103 -2.98 8.42 -20.04
CA GLY A 103 -1.73 8.98 -20.57
C GLY A 103 -0.95 9.86 -19.59
N MET A 104 -1.13 9.67 -18.28
CA MET A 104 -0.53 10.51 -17.23
C MET A 104 0.99 10.41 -17.19
N TYR A 105 1.57 9.26 -17.56
CA TYR A 105 3.03 9.09 -17.66
C TYR A 105 3.70 9.91 -18.79
N LYS A 106 2.94 10.60 -19.65
CA LYS A 106 3.51 11.47 -20.70
C LYS A 106 4.14 12.74 -20.14
N SER A 107 3.81 13.11 -18.91
CA SER A 107 4.38 14.26 -18.21
C SER A 107 4.83 13.83 -16.81
N LEU A 108 6.13 13.97 -16.52
CA LEU A 108 6.70 13.66 -15.20
C LEU A 108 6.67 14.90 -14.30
N ASP A 109 5.47 15.39 -13.99
CA ASP A 109 5.33 16.44 -12.99
C ASP A 109 5.63 15.90 -11.57
N PRO A 110 5.85 16.78 -10.57
CA PRO A 110 6.19 16.33 -9.22
C PRO A 110 5.16 15.38 -8.60
N MET A 111 3.88 15.49 -8.97
CA MET A 111 2.84 14.58 -8.49
C MET A 111 3.02 13.19 -9.10
N MET A 112 3.24 13.11 -10.42
CA MET A 112 3.45 11.84 -11.11
C MET A 112 4.69 11.10 -10.59
N LEU A 113 5.76 11.83 -10.23
CA LEU A 113 6.94 11.24 -9.60
C LEU A 113 6.61 10.59 -8.25
N VAL A 114 5.76 11.24 -7.44
CA VAL A 114 5.29 10.64 -6.17
C VAL A 114 4.48 9.37 -6.45
N MET A 115 3.58 9.40 -7.44
CA MET A 115 2.77 8.24 -7.81
C MET A 115 3.63 7.06 -8.28
N ILE A 116 4.67 7.30 -9.10
CA ILE A 116 5.63 6.26 -9.50
C ILE A 116 6.31 5.62 -8.29
N VAL A 117 6.70 6.42 -7.29
CA VAL A 117 7.32 5.89 -6.06
C VAL A 117 6.32 5.04 -5.29
N VAL A 118 5.05 5.44 -5.23
CA VAL A 118 3.97 4.66 -4.60
C VAL A 118 3.74 3.35 -5.35
N ASP A 119 3.68 3.36 -6.68
CA ASP A 119 3.54 2.16 -7.52
C ASP A 119 4.71 1.18 -7.26
N LEU A 120 5.94 1.69 -7.25
CA LEU A 120 7.14 0.89 -6.98
C LEU A 120 7.14 0.32 -5.55
N TRP A 121 6.72 1.10 -4.56
CA TRP A 121 6.51 0.60 -3.21
C TRP A 121 5.44 -0.49 -3.19
N ALA A 122 4.33 -0.29 -3.89
CA ALA A 122 3.21 -1.21 -3.91
C ALA A 122 3.62 -2.59 -4.45
N PHE A 123 4.34 -2.63 -5.57
CA PHE A 123 4.85 -3.87 -6.13
C PHE A 123 6.00 -4.46 -5.32
N GLY A 124 7.00 -3.66 -4.97
CA GLY A 124 8.21 -4.11 -4.29
C GLY A 124 7.93 -4.58 -2.87
N ALA A 125 7.40 -3.68 -2.03
CA ALA A 125 7.06 -4.00 -0.64
C ALA A 125 5.93 -5.03 -0.58
N GLY A 126 4.90 -4.91 -1.41
CA GLY A 126 3.80 -5.88 -1.47
C GLY A 126 4.29 -7.30 -1.74
N THR A 127 5.09 -7.48 -2.79
CA THR A 127 5.63 -8.81 -3.14
C THR A 127 6.56 -9.34 -2.05
N MET A 128 7.44 -8.49 -1.50
CA MET A 128 8.39 -8.90 -0.47
C MET A 128 7.68 -9.30 0.84
N MET A 129 6.71 -8.50 1.29
CA MET A 129 5.88 -8.83 2.44
C MET A 129 5.17 -10.17 2.24
N LEU A 130 4.55 -10.39 1.08
CA LEU A 130 3.82 -11.61 0.76
C LEU A 130 4.74 -12.84 0.83
N VAL A 131 5.93 -12.77 0.23
CA VAL A 131 6.92 -13.86 0.26
C VAL A 131 7.42 -14.14 1.68
N LEU A 132 7.78 -13.09 2.44
CA LEU A 132 8.31 -13.25 3.80
C LEU A 132 7.25 -13.84 4.75
N LEU A 133 6.01 -13.33 4.70
CA LEU A 133 4.90 -13.82 5.51
C LEU A 133 4.49 -15.24 5.15
N TRP A 134 4.55 -15.60 3.86
CA TRP A 134 4.26 -16.95 3.40
C TRP A 134 5.32 -17.96 3.85
N ARG A 135 6.60 -17.62 3.69
CA ARG A 135 7.73 -18.51 4.07
C ARG A 135 7.84 -18.73 5.57
N GLY A 136 7.34 -17.80 6.37
CA GLY A 136 7.35 -17.91 7.82
C GLY A 136 6.28 -18.85 8.40
N ARG A 137 5.34 -19.38 7.59
CA ARG A 137 4.30 -20.34 8.03
C ARG A 137 4.91 -21.60 8.62
#